data_AF-I3DV63-F1
#
_entry.id   AF-I3DV63-F1
#
_cell.length_a   1.000
_cell.length_b   1.000
_cell.length_c   1.000
_cell.angle_alpha   90.00
_cell.angle_beta   90.00
_cell.angle_gamma   90.00
#
_symmetry.space_group_name_H-M   'P 1'
#
loop_
_entity.id
_entity.type
_entity.pdbx_description
1 polymer ?
#
loop_
_entity_poly.entity_id
_entity_poly.type
_entity_poly.pdbx_seq_one_letter_code
_entity_poly.pdbx_strand_id
1 'polypeptide(L)'
;MLEEHGCKTLQNENVTLCVDGENLNIIGIDDYSTKRSDIRKAFQGVPDGYNLVLTHDPNVVLDMEGFDFDYLLSGHFHGGQIHWPKPYHLIKMGKLVRMKMVKGLHYHKGKPFYISEGLGQTGVNIRIGSRPEITYHEIS
;
A
#
# COMPACT_ATOMS: atom_id res chain seq x y z
N MET A 1 -18.28 -6.07 -7.90
CA MET A 1 -18.40 -4.68 -7.39
C MET A 1 -17.41 -3.69 -8.03
N LEU A 2 -16.07 -3.83 -7.95
CA LEU A 2 -15.15 -2.87 -8.64
C LEU A 2 -15.04 -3.12 -10.16
N GLU A 3 -14.88 -4.39 -10.55
CA GLU A 3 -14.73 -4.78 -11.96
C GLU A 3 -15.99 -4.50 -12.79
N GLU A 4 -17.16 -4.61 -12.16
CA GLU A 4 -18.46 -4.21 -12.73
C GLU A 4 -18.52 -2.73 -13.11
N HIS A 5 -17.66 -1.90 -12.52
CA HIS A 5 -17.55 -0.46 -12.80
C HIS A 5 -16.31 -0.13 -13.64
N GLY A 6 -15.68 -1.12 -14.28
CA GLY A 6 -14.56 -0.92 -15.19
C GLY A 6 -13.19 -0.80 -14.53
N CYS A 7 -13.09 -1.00 -13.20
CA CYS A 7 -11.79 -1.04 -12.53
C CYS A 7 -11.15 -2.42 -12.69
N LYS A 8 -9.91 -2.48 -13.18
CA LYS A 8 -9.11 -3.71 -13.13
C LYS A 8 -8.61 -3.91 -11.69
N THR A 9 -8.95 -5.04 -11.07
CA THR A 9 -8.34 -5.43 -9.80
C THR A 9 -7.08 -6.26 -10.07
N LEU A 10 -6.11 -6.20 -9.16
CA LEU A 10 -4.85 -6.95 -9.25
C LEU A 10 -4.68 -7.73 -7.94
N GLN A 11 -4.94 -9.05 -7.96
CA GLN A 11 -4.89 -9.89 -6.77
C GLN A 11 -3.69 -10.85 -6.83
N ASN A 12 -2.55 -10.40 -6.31
CA ASN A 12 -1.26 -11.04 -6.52
C ASN A 12 -0.96 -11.19 -8.02
N GLU A 13 -1.14 -10.08 -8.73
CA GLU A 13 -1.05 -9.97 -10.18
C GLU A 13 -0.33 -8.67 -10.54
N ASN A 14 0.19 -8.60 -11.76
CA ASN A 14 0.82 -7.40 -12.29
C ASN A 14 0.26 -7.04 -13.67
N VAL A 15 0.48 -5.79 -14.04
CA VAL A 15 0.27 -5.29 -15.39
C VAL A 15 1.40 -4.32 -15.72
N THR A 16 1.93 -4.43 -16.94
CA THR A 16 2.92 -3.48 -17.44
C THR A 16 2.25 -2.48 -18.38
N LEU A 17 2.54 -1.21 -18.16
CA LEU A 17 2.17 -0.11 -19.04
C LEU A 17 3.44 0.43 -19.68
N CYS A 18 3.38 0.82 -20.96
CA CYS A 18 4.47 1.57 -21.58
C CYS A 18 4.17 3.06 -21.46
N VAL A 19 5.07 3.80 -20.81
CA VAL A 19 4.97 5.25 -20.60
C VAL A 19 6.26 5.86 -21.14
N ASP A 20 6.15 6.71 -22.16
CA ASP A 20 7.28 7.38 -22.80
C ASP A 20 8.42 6.45 -23.26
N GLY A 21 8.08 5.21 -23.63
CA GLY A 21 9.05 4.20 -24.09
C GLY A 21 9.63 3.33 -22.98
N GLU A 22 9.32 3.63 -21.73
CA GLU A 22 9.75 2.86 -20.55
C GLU A 22 8.61 2.00 -20.01
N ASN A 23 8.98 0.89 -19.36
CA ASN A 23 8.00 0.02 -18.70
C ASN A 23 7.68 0.54 -17.30
N LEU A 24 6.39 0.75 -17.02
CA LEU A 24 5.83 0.93 -15.69
C LEU A 24 5.08 -0.34 -15.30
N ASN A 25 5.64 -1.10 -14.37
CA ASN A 25 5.02 -2.30 -13.83
C ASN A 25 4.18 -1.93 -12.61
N ILE A 26 2.87 -2.13 -12.71
CA ILE A 26 1.94 -1.98 -11.59
C ILE A 26 1.69 -3.36 -10.99
N ILE A 27 2.11 -3.56 -9.76
CA ILE A 27 2.14 -4.85 -9.08
C ILE A 27 1.16 -4.80 -7.91
N GLY A 28 0.04 -5.53 -8.00
CA GLY A 28 -0.96 -5.63 -6.95
C GLY A 28 -0.70 -6.82 -6.04
N ILE A 29 -0.45 -6.55 -4.75
CA ILE A 29 -0.31 -7.59 -3.72
C ILE A 29 -1.56 -7.57 -2.83
N ASP A 30 -2.22 -8.72 -2.72
CA ASP A 30 -3.44 -8.86 -1.90
C ASP A 30 -3.13 -8.69 -0.40
N ASP A 31 -4.19 -8.63 0.41
CA ASP A 31 -4.18 -8.26 1.81
C ASP A 31 -3.33 -9.18 2.68
N TYR A 32 -2.30 -8.57 3.28
CA TYR A 32 -1.36 -9.21 4.21
C TYR A 32 -2.02 -9.67 5.51
N SER A 33 -2.86 -8.83 6.12
CA SER A 33 -3.55 -9.12 7.38
C SER A 33 -4.47 -10.35 7.29
N THR A 34 -5.05 -10.60 6.10
CA THR A 34 -5.89 -11.78 5.82
C THR A 34 -5.10 -12.98 5.31
N LYS A 35 -3.76 -12.89 5.21
CA LYS A 35 -2.85 -13.92 4.68
C LYS A 35 -3.15 -14.35 3.25
N ARG A 36 -3.71 -13.45 2.43
CA ARG A 36 -3.93 -13.70 1.00
C ARG A 36 -2.80 -13.18 0.12
N SER A 37 -1.90 -12.37 0.67
CA SER A 37 -0.72 -11.87 -0.02
C SER A 37 0.17 -13.03 -0.53
N ASP A 38 0.49 -13.02 -1.82
CA ASP A 38 1.49 -13.88 -2.45
C ASP A 38 2.43 -13.00 -3.29
N ILE A 39 3.52 -12.57 -2.65
CA ILE A 39 4.50 -11.66 -3.25
C ILE A 39 5.16 -12.31 -4.47
N ARG A 40 5.48 -13.61 -4.40
CA ARG A 40 6.14 -14.31 -5.51
C ARG A 40 5.24 -14.34 -6.74
N LYS A 41 3.96 -14.65 -6.56
CA LYS A 41 2.99 -14.65 -7.65
C LYS A 41 2.80 -13.25 -8.23
N ALA A 42 2.72 -12.22 -7.38
CA ALA A 42 2.55 -10.84 -7.83
C ALA A 42 3.70 -10.36 -8.74
N PHE A 43 4.94 -10.79 -8.45
CA PHE A 43 6.14 -10.45 -9.23
C PHE A 43 6.43 -11.38 -10.41
N GLN A 44 5.62 -12.43 -10.62
CA GLN A 44 5.90 -13.40 -11.66
C GLN A 44 5.78 -12.76 -13.06
N GLY A 45 6.84 -12.87 -13.85
CA GLY A 45 6.88 -12.37 -15.24
C GLY A 45 6.96 -10.86 -15.37
N VAL A 46 7.24 -10.13 -14.29
CA VAL A 46 7.46 -8.68 -14.33
C VAL A 46 8.76 -8.41 -15.14
N PRO A 47 8.68 -7.66 -16.26
CA PRO A 47 9.86 -7.30 -17.05
C PRO A 47 10.67 -6.18 -16.38
N ASP A 48 11.87 -5.90 -16.90
CA ASP A 48 12.66 -4.76 -16.46
C ASP A 48 11.90 -3.43 -16.70
N GLY A 49 11.94 -2.53 -15.72
CA GLY A 49 11.21 -1.27 -15.71
C GLY A 49 11.02 -0.73 -14.30
N TYR A 50 10.22 0.33 -14.18
CA TYR A 50 9.84 0.90 -12.88
C TYR A 50 8.77 0.06 -12.21
N ASN A 51 9.02 -0.38 -10.98
CA ASN A 51 8.15 -1.30 -10.23
C ASN A 51 7.36 -0.56 -9.14
N LEU A 52 6.10 -0.22 -9.46
CA LEU A 52 5.13 0.39 -8.55
C LEU A 52 4.26 -0.69 -7.89
N VAL A 53 4.39 -0.85 -6.58
CA VAL A 53 3.62 -1.83 -5.81
C VAL A 53 2.39 -1.16 -5.20
N LEU A 54 1.23 -1.78 -5.37
CA LEU A 54 -0.02 -1.40 -4.73
C LEU A 54 -0.46 -2.53 -3.78
N THR A 55 -0.77 -2.18 -2.54
CA THR A 55 -1.31 -3.14 -1.58
C THR A 55 -2.27 -2.47 -0.62
N HIS A 56 -3.18 -3.25 -0.01
CA HIS A 56 -4.00 -2.71 1.06
C HIS A 56 -3.16 -2.47 2.33
N ASP A 57 -2.46 -3.51 2.80
CA ASP A 57 -1.76 -3.50 4.10
C ASP A 57 -0.26 -3.29 3.93
N PRO A 58 0.31 -2.18 4.44
CA PRO A 58 1.74 -1.87 4.28
C PRO A 58 2.68 -2.86 4.96
N ASN A 59 2.22 -3.68 5.92
CA ASN A 59 3.10 -4.61 6.63
C ASN A 59 3.82 -5.59 5.70
N VAL A 60 3.29 -5.83 4.50
CA VAL A 60 3.93 -6.66 3.47
C VAL A 60 5.34 -6.19 3.12
N VAL A 61 5.64 -4.89 3.26
CA VAL A 61 6.98 -4.32 2.98
C VAL A 61 8.10 -4.98 3.79
N LEU A 62 7.76 -5.56 4.95
CA LEU A 62 8.71 -6.24 5.84
C LEU A 62 9.16 -7.61 5.30
N ASP A 63 8.38 -8.18 4.38
CA ASP A 63 8.58 -9.50 3.79
C ASP A 63 9.00 -9.41 2.30
N MET A 64 9.26 -8.20 1.80
CA MET A 64 9.64 -7.93 0.40
C MET A 64 11.16 -7.94 0.16
N GLU A 65 11.95 -8.45 1.10
CA GLU A 65 13.39 -8.63 0.86
C GLU A 65 13.63 -9.60 -0.31
N GLY A 66 14.42 -9.17 -1.28
CA GLY A 66 14.69 -9.93 -2.51
C GLY A 66 13.69 -9.67 -3.65
N PHE A 67 12.69 -8.81 -3.47
CA PHE A 67 11.82 -8.33 -4.53
C PHE A 67 12.18 -6.89 -4.88
N ASP A 68 12.45 -6.64 -6.17
CA ASP A 68 12.86 -5.32 -6.61
C ASP A 68 11.64 -4.44 -6.89
N PHE A 69 11.41 -3.44 -6.04
CA PHE A 69 10.38 -2.42 -6.26
C PHE A 69 10.97 -1.03 -6.07
N ASP A 70 10.43 -0.04 -6.79
CA ASP A 70 10.90 1.34 -6.70
C ASP A 70 10.05 2.16 -5.75
N TYR A 71 8.75 1.88 -5.67
CA TYR A 71 7.84 2.56 -4.77
C TYR A 71 6.64 1.68 -4.41
N LEU A 72 6.16 1.79 -3.16
CA LEU A 72 4.98 1.08 -2.67
C LEU A 72 3.93 2.06 -2.15
N LEU A 73 2.69 1.93 -2.64
CA LEU A 73 1.54 2.67 -2.15
C LEU A 73 0.61 1.73 -1.38
N SER A 74 0.14 2.21 -0.23
CA SER A 74 -0.71 1.43 0.66
C SER A 74 -1.69 2.28 1.46
N GLY A 75 -2.66 1.62 2.10
CA GLY A 75 -3.61 2.24 3.00
C GLY A 75 -3.69 1.51 4.34
N HIS A 76 -4.87 0.96 4.63
CA HIS A 76 -5.17 0.09 5.79
C HIS A 76 -5.19 0.76 7.17
N PHE A 77 -4.21 1.59 7.54
CA PHE A 77 -4.18 2.17 8.90
C PHE A 77 -5.16 3.33 9.12
N HIS A 78 -5.64 3.97 8.05
CA HIS A 78 -6.61 5.08 8.09
C HIS A 78 -6.14 6.24 9.03
N GLY A 79 -4.83 6.37 9.24
CA GLY A 79 -4.23 7.33 10.20
C GLY A 79 -4.55 7.09 11.68
N GLY A 80 -5.18 5.96 12.03
CA GLY A 80 -5.82 5.77 13.33
C GLY A 80 -7.10 6.58 13.40
N GLN A 81 -8.20 5.98 12.92
CA GLN A 81 -9.53 6.61 12.79
C GLN A 81 -10.00 7.38 14.05
N ILE A 82 -9.56 6.97 15.25
CA ILE A 82 -9.69 7.73 16.49
C ILE A 82 -8.31 7.90 17.12
N HIS A 83 -7.79 9.13 17.12
CA HIS A 83 -6.46 9.47 17.64
C HIS A 83 -6.57 10.26 18.97
N TRP A 84 -6.97 9.60 20.07
CA TRP A 84 -6.99 10.25 21.41
C TRP A 84 -6.96 9.26 22.60
N PRO A 85 -6.14 9.45 23.65
CA PRO A 85 -4.89 10.23 23.70
C PRO A 85 -3.68 9.48 23.09
N LYS A 86 -3.86 8.20 22.70
CA LYS A 86 -2.93 7.39 21.89
C LYS A 86 -3.75 6.44 21.00
N PRO A 87 -3.27 6.07 19.81
CA PRO A 87 -3.99 5.17 18.92
C PRO A 87 -3.88 3.70 19.38
N TYR A 88 -4.47 3.37 20.53
CA TYR A 88 -4.38 2.01 21.13
C TYR A 88 -4.89 0.90 20.20
N HIS A 89 -5.83 1.20 19.29
CA HIS A 89 -6.33 0.24 18.32
C HIS A 89 -5.31 -0.09 17.21
N LEU A 90 -4.38 0.81 16.90
CA LEU A 90 -3.39 0.59 15.83
C LEU A 90 -2.32 -0.44 16.24
N ILE A 91 -2.01 -0.62 17.52
CA ILE A 91 -0.94 -1.53 17.98
C ILE A 91 -1.16 -2.97 17.48
N LYS A 92 -2.43 -3.36 17.28
CA LYS A 92 -2.83 -4.67 16.75
C LYS A 92 -2.66 -4.79 15.23
N MET A 93 -2.44 -3.69 14.50
CA MET A 93 -2.33 -3.65 13.04
C MET A 93 -0.88 -3.91 12.55
N GLY A 94 -0.11 -4.69 13.29
CA GLY A 94 1.19 -5.19 12.82
C GLY A 94 2.42 -4.40 13.30
N LYS A 95 3.57 -4.73 12.69
CA LYS A 95 4.90 -4.33 13.17
C LYS A 95 5.24 -2.89 12.77
N LEU A 96 4.72 -2.41 11.64
CA LEU A 96 4.95 -1.03 11.21
C LEU A 96 4.38 0.01 12.18
N VAL A 97 3.19 -0.24 12.73
CA VAL A 97 2.63 0.64 13.77
C VAL A 97 3.54 0.68 15.01
N ARG A 98 4.08 -0.47 15.43
CA ARG A 98 5.03 -0.53 16.56
C ARG A 98 6.32 0.25 16.27
N MET A 99 6.69 0.36 14.99
CA MET A 99 7.79 1.19 14.50
C MET A 99 7.39 2.66 14.26
N LYS A 100 6.16 3.06 14.62
CA LYS A 100 5.58 4.40 14.42
C LYS A 100 5.41 4.81 12.94
N MET A 101 5.38 3.84 12.02
CA MET A 101 5.12 4.04 10.60
C MET A 101 3.63 3.83 10.33
N VAL A 102 2.83 4.89 10.49
CA VAL A 102 1.35 4.80 10.47
C VAL A 102 0.68 5.57 9.33
N LYS A 103 1.39 6.54 8.73
CA LYS A 103 0.94 7.35 7.58
C LYS A 103 2.12 8.10 6.95
N GLY A 104 1.97 8.56 5.71
CA GLY A 104 2.97 9.35 5.00
C GLY A 104 4.08 8.50 4.36
N LEU A 105 5.14 9.17 3.90
CA LEU A 105 6.30 8.56 3.27
C LEU A 105 7.27 7.98 4.31
N HIS A 106 7.70 6.74 4.10
CA HIS A 106 8.66 6.01 4.92
C HIS A 106 9.64 5.25 4.03
N TYR A 107 10.71 4.75 4.65
CA TYR A 107 11.71 3.91 3.97
C TYR A 107 11.92 2.63 4.76
N HIS A 108 11.96 1.50 4.06
CA HIS A 108 12.38 0.22 4.61
C HIS A 108 13.51 -0.34 3.76
N LYS A 109 14.67 -0.59 4.38
CA LYS A 109 15.89 -1.07 3.68
C LYS A 109 16.24 -0.24 2.43
N GLY A 110 16.05 1.08 2.50
CA GLY A 110 16.35 2.00 1.40
C GLY A 110 15.27 2.11 0.32
N LYS A 111 14.20 1.30 0.38
CA LYS A 111 13.08 1.38 -0.56
C LYS A 111 11.95 2.26 0.00
N PRO A 112 11.43 3.24 -0.77
CA PRO A 112 10.38 4.13 -0.31
C PRO A 112 9.01 3.45 -0.35
N PHE A 113 8.17 3.77 0.64
CA PHE A 113 6.76 3.38 0.64
C PHE A 113 5.89 4.45 1.31
N TYR A 114 4.66 4.57 0.86
CA TYR A 114 3.72 5.57 1.32
C TYR A 114 2.44 4.93 1.85
N ILE A 115 2.02 5.37 3.03
CA ILE A 115 0.78 4.94 3.67
C ILE A 115 -0.21 6.11 3.65
N SER A 116 -1.24 6.00 2.80
CA SER A 116 -2.27 7.03 2.76
C SER A 116 -3.22 6.94 3.94
N GLU A 117 -3.66 8.09 4.44
CA GLU A 117 -4.76 8.18 5.40
C GLU A 117 -6.14 7.89 4.77
N GLY A 118 -6.20 7.87 3.43
CA GLY A 118 -7.40 7.62 2.65
C GLY A 118 -8.49 8.68 2.83
N LEU A 119 -9.50 8.58 1.95
CA LEU A 119 -10.71 9.40 2.03
C LEU A 119 -11.76 8.81 2.97
N GLY A 120 -11.84 7.48 3.02
CA GLY A 120 -12.91 6.72 3.69
C GLY A 120 -12.70 6.45 5.17
N GLN A 121 -13.58 5.62 5.72
CA GLN A 121 -13.65 5.21 7.13
C GLN A 121 -14.01 3.71 7.19
N THR A 122 -13.73 3.06 8.31
CA THR A 122 -14.15 1.68 8.60
C THR A 122 -15.08 1.63 9.81
N GLY A 123 -16.22 0.93 9.69
CA GLY A 123 -17.19 0.82 10.78
C GLY A 123 -17.98 2.12 11.01
N VAL A 124 -17.76 2.80 12.14
CA VAL A 124 -18.50 4.01 12.51
C VAL A 124 -17.91 5.24 11.82
N ASN A 125 -18.76 6.11 11.26
CA ASN A 125 -18.37 7.34 10.57
C ASN A 125 -17.86 8.43 11.55
N ILE A 126 -16.66 8.21 12.10
CA ILE A 126 -15.99 9.12 13.01
C ILE A 126 -14.52 9.19 12.60
N ARG A 127 -13.98 10.39 12.41
CA ARG A 127 -12.54 10.66 12.32
C ARG A 127 -12.16 11.74 13.32
N ILE A 128 -11.28 11.41 14.27
CA ILE A 128 -10.75 12.37 15.25
C ILE A 128 -9.24 12.33 15.16
N GLY A 129 -8.63 13.44 14.71
CA GLY A 129 -7.16 13.56 14.58
C GLY A 129 -6.55 12.91 13.33
N SER A 130 -7.37 12.42 12.39
CA SER A 130 -6.93 11.94 11.07
C SER A 130 -7.76 12.62 9.98
N ARG A 131 -7.11 13.38 9.08
CA ARG A 131 -7.78 14.17 8.03
C ARG A 131 -7.89 13.34 6.75
N PRO A 132 -9.00 13.41 6.00
CA PRO A 132 -9.07 12.86 4.65
C PRO A 132 -7.96 13.40 3.76
N GLU A 133 -7.44 12.52 2.91
CA GLU A 133 -6.27 12.78 2.10
C GLU A 133 -6.47 12.35 0.65
N ILE A 134 -6.10 13.23 -0.27
CA ILE A 134 -5.83 12.92 -1.67
C ILE A 134 -4.38 13.32 -1.91
N THR A 135 -3.58 12.40 -2.43
CA THR A 135 -2.17 12.65 -2.72
C THR A 135 -1.88 12.59 -4.21
N TYR A 136 -1.07 13.53 -4.66
CA TYR A 136 -0.48 13.54 -5.99
C TYR A 136 0.95 13.03 -5.86
N HIS A 137 1.29 11.96 -6.58
CA HIS A 137 2.63 11.39 -6.61
C HIS A 137 3.20 11.64 -8.00
N GLU A 138 4.34 12.32 -8.04
CA GLU A 138 5.11 12.55 -9.26
C GLU A 138 6.30 11.58 -9.25
N ILE A 139 6.42 10.81 -10.34
CA ILE A 139 7.50 9.87 -10.57
C ILE A 139 8.24 10.39 -11.81
N SER A 140 9.52 10.67 -11.67
CA SER A 140 10.38 11.30 -12.68
C SER A 140 11.72 10.60 -12.79
#